data_AF-A0AAN9Y4E3-F1
#
_entry.id   AF-A0AAN9Y4E3-F1
#
_cell.length_a   1.000
_cell.length_b   1.000
_cell.length_c   1.000
_cell.angle_alpha   90.00
_cell.angle_beta   90.00
_cell.angle_gamma   90.00
#
_symmetry.space_group_name_H-M   'P 1'
#
loop_
_entity.id
_entity.type
_entity.pdbx_description
1 polymer ?
#
loop_
_entity_poly.entity_id
_entity_poly.type
_entity_poly.pdbx_seq_one_letter_code
_entity_poly.pdbx_strand_id
1 'polypeptide(L)'
;MAESSESSKNAEGCGGKLRQKTESLMKRRSRKTPSSNIYSSKYTSEDCRSINVIPQKTYLFWILVFIIFFIAAVNFTILVIMISVLRIGEGMESIEIVSKDDVIKFHGAADLDHVLYSDGSLKGFQNVPLEIQSDEGSVIVSMKNTHDDTNVDKIEINDREIAFTNVDKFFVQDPTSRRNIFSTDYKDFKIPKGLPLLDVKKLRVKRLLSTHNSNLTVRSDTITRLRGNGGLSVRGKEIFLAADGDVYLNSVNGSIYLLADNIKIDMKHVPIVIPNATFDVGGVRAVKQFKLCVCMPQGYLFKVPILQNARSHLACKFIDLSATNNPCAKW
;
A
#
# COMPACT_ATOMS: atom_id res chain seq x y z
N MET A 1 41.91 -59.22 -21.57
CA MET A 1 40.71 -59.52 -20.77
C MET A 1 39.53 -59.24 -21.67
N ALA A 2 38.97 -60.22 -22.40
CA ALA A 2 38.21 -61.40 -21.90
C ALA A 2 37.07 -60.94 -20.98
N GLU A 3 35.79 -61.28 -21.16
CA GLU A 3 35.07 -62.30 -21.94
C GLU A 3 33.57 -61.88 -21.94
N SER A 4 32.81 -62.12 -23.03
CA SER A 4 31.71 -63.13 -23.14
C SER A 4 30.52 -62.91 -22.18
N SER A 5 29.26 -62.83 -22.60
CA SER A 5 28.44 -63.83 -23.31
C SER A 5 27.14 -63.15 -23.84
N GLU A 6 26.64 -63.28 -25.07
CA GLU A 6 26.23 -64.41 -25.92
C GLU A 6 24.76 -64.87 -25.75
N SER A 7 24.10 -65.06 -26.92
CA SER A 7 22.97 -65.93 -27.25
C SER A 7 21.60 -65.26 -27.45
N SER A 8 20.77 -65.53 -28.46
CA SER A 8 20.83 -66.17 -29.80
C SER A 8 19.36 -66.24 -30.27
N LYS A 9 19.07 -66.04 -31.56
CA LYS A 9 18.22 -66.95 -32.38
C LYS A 9 18.03 -66.47 -33.83
N ASN A 10 18.17 -67.46 -34.72
CA ASN A 10 18.25 -67.47 -36.18
C ASN A 10 16.90 -67.45 -36.92
N ALA A 11 16.95 -67.12 -38.22
CA ALA A 11 16.46 -67.93 -39.37
C ALA A 11 16.76 -67.15 -40.69
N GLU A 12 17.74 -67.58 -41.52
CA GLU A 12 17.59 -68.36 -42.79
C GLU A 12 16.73 -67.68 -43.87
N GLY A 13 17.05 -67.58 -45.16
CA GLY A 13 18.10 -68.11 -46.06
C GLY A 13 17.62 -67.88 -47.52
N CYS A 14 18.46 -67.40 -48.46
CA CYS A 14 18.93 -68.06 -49.71
C CYS A 14 19.19 -66.91 -50.72
N GLY A 15 20.26 -66.75 -51.48
CA GLY A 15 21.30 -67.67 -51.94
C GLY A 15 21.19 -67.81 -53.48
N GLY A 16 22.10 -67.22 -54.25
CA GLY A 16 22.14 -67.46 -55.71
C GLY A 16 23.16 -66.61 -56.48
N LYS A 17 24.19 -67.27 -57.00
CA LYS A 17 25.42 -66.74 -57.62
C LYS A 17 25.36 -66.76 -59.16
N LEU A 18 26.24 -65.95 -59.77
CA LEU A 18 27.12 -66.25 -60.94
C LEU A 18 26.68 -66.02 -62.41
N ARG A 19 27.52 -65.19 -63.07
CA ARG A 19 28.25 -65.37 -64.36
C ARG A 19 27.52 -65.35 -65.72
N GLN A 20 27.86 -64.31 -66.48
CA GLN A 20 28.50 -64.32 -67.82
C GLN A 20 28.05 -65.30 -68.94
N LYS A 21 27.65 -64.64 -70.05
CA LYS A 21 28.29 -64.69 -71.39
C LYS A 21 27.72 -65.65 -72.47
N THR A 22 27.45 -64.98 -73.60
CA THR A 22 27.50 -65.37 -75.02
C THR A 22 26.38 -66.13 -75.73
N GLU A 23 26.14 -65.57 -76.93
CA GLU A 23 25.39 -66.00 -78.09
C GLU A 23 25.63 -67.44 -78.55
N SER A 24 24.60 -68.02 -79.17
CA SER A 24 24.74 -68.73 -80.45
C SER A 24 23.39 -69.04 -81.11
N LEU A 25 23.24 -68.53 -82.33
CA LEU A 25 22.58 -69.11 -83.52
C LEU A 25 21.76 -70.41 -83.34
N MET A 26 20.51 -70.41 -83.85
CA MET A 26 20.10 -71.45 -84.82
C MET A 26 18.84 -71.07 -85.63
N LYS A 27 18.95 -71.35 -86.93
CA LYS A 27 18.02 -71.12 -88.03
C LYS A 27 17.27 -72.42 -88.32
N ARG A 28 15.93 -72.44 -88.36
CA ARG A 28 15.17 -73.46 -89.12
C ARG A 28 13.79 -72.95 -89.55
N ARG A 29 13.53 -73.08 -90.85
CA ARG A 29 12.27 -72.79 -91.56
C ARG A 29 11.29 -73.97 -91.38
N SER A 30 9.99 -73.68 -91.20
CA SER A 30 8.95 -73.85 -92.25
C SER A 30 7.56 -74.21 -91.69
N ARG A 31 6.63 -73.26 -91.88
CA ARG A 31 5.17 -73.33 -92.15
C ARG A 31 4.35 -74.58 -91.79
N LYS A 32 3.27 -74.37 -91.02
CA LYS A 32 1.85 -74.38 -91.49
C LYS A 32 0.90 -73.74 -90.45
N THR A 33 -0.12 -73.08 -90.98
CA THR A 33 -1.21 -72.21 -90.47
C THR A 33 -2.21 -72.87 -89.49
N PRO A 34 -3.29 -72.19 -89.04
CA PRO A 34 -3.47 -70.79 -88.62
C PRO A 34 -4.24 -70.65 -87.26
N SER A 35 -4.14 -69.51 -86.58
CA SER A 35 -5.30 -68.83 -85.97
C SER A 35 -4.89 -67.50 -85.32
N SER A 36 -5.73 -66.49 -85.57
CA SER A 36 -5.98 -65.22 -84.85
C SER A 36 -4.81 -64.51 -84.14
N ASN A 37 -4.54 -63.26 -84.53
CA ASN A 37 -4.72 -62.11 -83.65
C ASN A 37 -4.50 -60.76 -84.36
N ILE A 38 -5.58 -59.99 -84.33
CA ILE A 38 -5.76 -58.54 -84.16
C ILE A 38 -4.50 -57.66 -84.27
N TYR A 39 -4.62 -56.71 -85.20
CA TYR A 39 -3.61 -55.80 -85.73
C TYR A 39 -3.03 -54.80 -84.71
N SER A 40 -1.70 -54.77 -84.65
CA SER A 40 -0.92 -53.58 -84.31
C SER A 40 -0.81 -52.69 -85.55
N SER A 41 -0.99 -51.38 -85.40
CA SER A 41 -0.39 -50.41 -86.32
C SER A 41 0.82 -49.75 -85.65
N LYS A 42 1.97 -49.85 -86.32
CA LYS A 42 3.11 -48.95 -86.15
C LYS A 42 3.01 -47.93 -87.27
N TYR A 43 3.10 -46.65 -86.96
CA TYR A 43 3.75 -45.67 -87.83
C TYR A 43 4.63 -44.74 -86.99
N THR A 44 5.86 -44.63 -87.47
CA THR A 44 7.03 -43.84 -87.07
C THR A 44 6.81 -42.34 -87.33
N SER A 45 7.43 -41.42 -86.58
CA SER A 45 8.66 -40.70 -86.99
C SER A 45 8.95 -39.59 -85.98
N GLU A 46 10.24 -39.21 -85.84
CA GLU A 46 10.80 -38.01 -85.17
C GLU A 46 10.69 -38.00 -83.63
N ASP A 47 11.74 -37.88 -82.81
CA ASP A 47 12.97 -37.11 -82.97
C ASP A 47 14.16 -37.77 -82.23
N CYS A 48 15.32 -37.71 -82.85
CA CYS A 48 16.60 -38.00 -82.20
C CYS A 48 16.98 -36.83 -81.28
N ARG A 49 16.97 -37.04 -79.97
CA ARG A 49 17.93 -36.39 -79.07
C ARG A 49 18.51 -37.40 -78.10
N SER A 50 19.78 -37.70 -78.31
CA SER A 50 20.68 -38.26 -77.32
C SER A 50 20.75 -37.32 -76.12
N ILE A 51 19.86 -37.52 -75.15
CA ILE A 51 20.09 -37.00 -73.81
C ILE A 51 21.16 -37.89 -73.20
N ASN A 52 22.41 -37.47 -73.40
CA ASN A 52 23.51 -37.85 -72.53
C ASN A 52 23.02 -37.70 -71.08
N VAL A 53 22.88 -38.82 -70.38
CA VAL A 53 22.56 -38.83 -68.95
C VAL A 53 23.83 -38.39 -68.22
N ILE A 54 24.09 -37.09 -68.25
CA ILE A 54 25.02 -36.40 -67.37
C ILE A 54 24.46 -36.58 -65.94
N PRO A 55 25.26 -36.85 -64.90
CA PRO A 55 24.76 -37.03 -63.53
C PRO A 55 24.34 -35.67 -62.94
N GLN A 56 23.22 -35.12 -63.41
CA GLN A 56 22.68 -33.82 -62.99
C GLN A 56 21.72 -33.92 -61.80
N LYS A 57 21.54 -35.11 -61.20
CA LYS A 57 20.57 -35.30 -60.10
C LYS A 57 21.12 -35.09 -58.69
N THR A 58 22.43 -34.90 -58.52
CA THR A 58 23.03 -34.66 -57.19
C THR A 58 23.09 -33.18 -56.84
N TYR A 59 23.30 -32.30 -57.82
CA TYR A 59 23.46 -30.85 -57.56
C TYR A 59 22.17 -30.19 -57.06
N LEU A 60 21.00 -30.58 -57.60
CA LEU A 60 19.72 -30.05 -57.15
C LEU A 60 19.38 -30.49 -55.72
N PHE A 61 19.79 -31.71 -55.36
CA PHE A 61 19.72 -32.21 -53.99
C PHE A 61 20.61 -31.40 -53.04
N TRP A 62 21.87 -31.14 -53.41
CA TRP A 62 22.77 -30.32 -52.59
C TRP A 62 22.31 -28.87 -52.44
N ILE A 63 21.74 -28.26 -53.49
CA ILE A 63 21.18 -26.91 -53.43
C ILE A 63 19.98 -26.86 -52.47
N LEU A 64 19.09 -27.85 -52.54
CA LEU A 64 17.94 -27.95 -51.64
C LEU A 64 18.37 -28.15 -50.18
N VAL A 65 19.39 -28.99 -49.93
CA VAL A 65 20.00 -29.14 -48.61
C VAL A 65 20.58 -27.82 -48.11
N PHE A 66 21.25 -27.05 -48.97
CA PHE A 66 21.83 -25.76 -48.61
C PHE A 66 20.75 -24.72 -48.26
N ILE A 67 19.64 -24.70 -49.00
CA ILE A 67 18.49 -23.82 -48.73
C ILE A 67 17.84 -24.19 -47.40
N ILE A 68 17.62 -25.48 -47.13
CA ILE A 68 17.06 -25.95 -45.85
C ILE A 68 18.01 -25.59 -44.69
N PHE A 69 19.32 -25.77 -44.89
CA PHE A 69 20.32 -25.39 -43.90
C PHE A 69 20.29 -23.88 -43.62
N PHE A 70 20.14 -23.04 -44.65
CA PHE A 70 20.05 -21.60 -44.48
C PHE A 70 18.77 -21.19 -43.74
N ILE A 71 17.63 -21.77 -44.09
CA ILE A 71 16.35 -21.53 -43.38
C ILE A 71 16.48 -21.96 -41.91
N ALA A 72 17.09 -23.12 -41.65
CA ALA A 72 17.33 -23.60 -40.29
C ALA A 72 18.28 -22.68 -39.52
N ALA A 73 19.35 -22.18 -40.16
CA ALA A 73 20.31 -21.27 -39.55
C ALA A 73 19.67 -19.90 -39.21
N VAL A 74 18.83 -19.37 -40.10
CA VAL A 74 18.08 -18.13 -39.85
C VAL A 74 17.10 -18.32 -38.70
N ASN A 75 16.33 -19.41 -38.71
CA ASN A 75 15.41 -19.74 -37.61
C ASN A 75 16.14 -19.92 -36.28
N PHE A 76 17.29 -20.59 -36.29
CA PHE A 76 18.14 -20.75 -35.11
C PHE A 76 18.65 -19.39 -34.61
N THR A 77 19.10 -18.52 -35.50
CA THR A 77 19.58 -17.18 -35.16
C THR A 77 18.46 -16.33 -34.56
N ILE A 78 17.24 -16.38 -35.12
CA ILE A 78 16.06 -15.70 -34.56
C ILE A 78 15.72 -16.25 -33.18
N LEU A 79 15.82 -17.56 -32.96
CA LEU A 79 15.58 -18.18 -31.66
C LEU A 79 16.61 -17.72 -30.62
N VAL A 80 17.90 -17.65 -31.00
CA VAL A 80 18.97 -17.13 -30.14
C VAL A 80 18.76 -15.66 -29.82
N ILE A 81 18.39 -14.84 -30.81
CA ILE A 81 18.08 -13.42 -30.61
C ILE A 81 16.85 -13.26 -29.70
N MET A 82 15.80 -14.05 -29.91
CA MET A 82 14.61 -14.03 -29.05
C MET A 82 14.97 -14.40 -27.61
N ILE A 83 15.76 -15.46 -27.37
CA ILE A 83 16.19 -15.84 -26.03
C ILE A 83 17.05 -14.73 -25.39
N SER A 84 17.92 -14.09 -26.18
CA SER A 84 18.78 -13.01 -25.71
C SER A 84 18.01 -11.71 -25.40
N VAL A 85 17.02 -11.36 -26.22
CA VAL A 85 16.26 -10.09 -26.13
C VAL A 85 15.08 -10.20 -25.15
N LEU A 86 14.41 -11.35 -25.07
CA LEU A 86 13.38 -11.57 -24.04
C LEU A 86 13.97 -11.56 -22.62
N ARG A 87 15.30 -11.45 -22.46
CA ARG A 87 15.97 -11.35 -21.16
C ARG A 87 15.45 -12.39 -20.15
N ILE A 88 15.14 -13.59 -20.64
CA ILE A 88 14.90 -14.77 -19.80
C ILE A 88 16.18 -15.16 -19.02
N GLY A 89 17.30 -14.49 -19.30
CA GLY A 89 18.54 -14.55 -18.51
C GLY A 89 18.76 -13.37 -17.55
N GLU A 90 18.79 -12.12 -18.01
CA GLU A 90 19.32 -10.99 -17.20
C GLU A 90 18.43 -10.50 -16.04
N GLY A 91 17.16 -10.95 -15.94
CA GLY A 91 16.30 -10.68 -14.78
C GLY A 91 15.89 -11.93 -13.99
N MET A 92 16.21 -13.13 -14.50
CA MET A 92 15.90 -14.42 -13.89
C MET A 92 17.14 -15.16 -13.39
N GLU A 93 18.36 -14.66 -13.64
CA GLU A 93 19.59 -15.20 -13.06
C GLU A 93 19.58 -15.17 -11.53
N SER A 94 18.81 -14.25 -10.98
CA SER A 94 18.60 -14.04 -9.56
C SER A 94 17.35 -14.73 -9.03
N ILE A 95 16.64 -15.58 -9.78
CA ILE A 95 15.38 -16.20 -9.32
C ILE A 95 15.45 -17.72 -9.47
N GLU A 96 15.47 -18.43 -8.35
CA GLU A 96 15.43 -19.90 -8.29
C GLU A 96 14.09 -20.35 -7.68
N ILE A 97 13.33 -21.16 -8.40
CA ILE A 97 12.11 -21.79 -7.87
C ILE A 97 12.50 -23.07 -7.17
N VAL A 98 12.43 -23.09 -5.84
CA VAL A 98 12.73 -24.27 -5.04
C VAL A 98 11.44 -25.10 -4.93
N SER A 99 11.22 -26.00 -5.89
CA SER A 99 9.99 -26.81 -5.99
C SER A 99 9.70 -27.69 -4.76
N LYS A 100 10.71 -27.95 -3.91
CA LYS A 100 10.56 -28.79 -2.72
C LYS A 100 9.84 -28.07 -1.58
N ASP A 101 10.04 -26.76 -1.47
CA ASP A 101 9.52 -25.95 -0.36
C ASP A 101 8.46 -24.92 -0.83
N ASP A 102 8.15 -24.88 -2.13
CA ASP A 102 7.23 -23.92 -2.77
C ASP A 102 7.64 -22.45 -2.50
N VAL A 103 8.95 -22.21 -2.48
CA VAL A 103 9.55 -20.89 -2.23
C VAL A 103 10.25 -20.40 -3.49
N ILE A 104 10.06 -19.13 -3.80
CA ILE A 104 10.84 -18.41 -4.80
C ILE A 104 12.03 -17.79 -4.08
N LYS A 105 13.23 -18.18 -4.50
CA LYS A 105 14.49 -17.71 -3.94
C LYS A 105 15.08 -16.63 -4.84
N PHE A 106 15.32 -15.46 -4.25
CA PHE A 106 16.03 -14.37 -4.90
C PHE A 106 17.53 -14.45 -4.56
N HIS A 107 18.39 -14.45 -5.57
CA HIS A 107 19.85 -14.49 -5.48
C HIS A 107 20.43 -13.17 -5.96
N GLY A 108 21.02 -12.40 -5.05
CA GLY A 108 21.64 -11.12 -5.42
C GLY A 108 20.63 -10.01 -5.69
N ALA A 109 21.03 -9.01 -6.47
CA ALA A 109 20.17 -7.88 -6.82
C ALA A 109 19.17 -8.30 -7.90
N ALA A 110 17.90 -8.38 -7.53
CA ALA A 110 16.79 -8.60 -8.45
C ALA A 110 15.98 -7.30 -8.55
N ASP A 111 15.83 -6.78 -9.77
CA ASP A 111 14.95 -5.65 -10.03
C ASP A 111 13.52 -6.18 -10.22
N LEU A 112 12.64 -5.84 -9.28
CA LEU A 112 11.27 -6.33 -9.20
C LEU A 112 10.31 -5.15 -9.05
N ASP A 113 9.51 -4.90 -10.08
CA ASP A 113 8.52 -3.82 -10.09
C ASP A 113 7.33 -4.14 -9.15
N HIS A 114 6.65 -5.27 -9.41
CA HIS A 114 5.50 -5.71 -8.63
C HIS A 114 5.58 -7.19 -8.28
N VAL A 115 5.66 -7.49 -6.98
CA VAL A 115 5.67 -8.85 -6.46
C VAL A 115 4.34 -9.13 -5.75
N LEU A 116 3.55 -10.03 -6.32
CA LEU A 116 2.31 -10.52 -5.72
C LEU A 116 2.59 -11.88 -5.09
N TYR A 117 2.47 -11.96 -3.77
CA TYR A 117 2.67 -13.20 -3.03
C TYR A 117 1.42 -13.54 -2.21
N SER A 118 1.01 -14.80 -2.27
CA SER A 118 -0.27 -15.28 -1.73
C SER A 118 -0.24 -15.65 -0.26
N ASP A 119 0.93 -15.95 0.31
CA ASP A 119 1.05 -16.41 1.70
C ASP A 119 1.23 -15.25 2.72
N GLY A 120 1.40 -14.01 2.23
CA GLY A 120 1.65 -12.81 3.04
C GLY A 120 2.95 -12.81 3.86
N SER A 121 3.92 -13.68 3.56
CA SER A 121 5.13 -13.87 4.35
C SER A 121 6.41 -13.58 3.55
N LEU A 122 7.11 -12.50 3.91
CA LEU A 122 8.41 -12.18 3.33
C LEU A 122 9.52 -12.55 4.32
N LYS A 123 10.47 -13.38 3.89
CA LYS A 123 11.51 -13.96 4.76
C LYS A 123 12.90 -13.75 4.16
N GLY A 124 13.86 -13.34 4.99
CA GLY A 124 15.28 -13.34 4.66
C GLY A 124 15.97 -14.66 5.04
N PHE A 125 17.21 -14.84 4.58
CA PHE A 125 18.03 -15.97 4.99
C PHE A 125 18.59 -15.81 6.40
N GLN A 126 18.88 -16.93 7.06
CA GLN A 126 19.50 -16.89 8.38
C GLN A 126 20.86 -16.18 8.32
N ASN A 127 21.05 -15.18 9.17
CA ASN A 127 22.25 -14.34 9.26
C ASN A 127 22.55 -13.51 8.00
N VAL A 128 21.59 -13.34 7.09
CA VAL A 128 21.70 -12.42 5.95
C VAL A 128 20.57 -11.41 6.06
N PRO A 129 20.86 -10.09 6.13
CA PRO A 129 19.81 -9.08 6.14
C PRO A 129 19.01 -9.16 4.83
N LEU A 130 17.69 -9.06 4.95
CA LEU A 130 16.84 -8.80 3.80
C LEU A 130 16.88 -7.29 3.53
N GLU A 131 17.49 -6.91 2.41
CA GLU A 131 17.56 -5.52 1.98
C GLU A 131 16.58 -5.31 0.83
N ILE A 132 15.68 -4.35 1.00
CA ILE A 132 14.74 -3.90 -0.03
C ILE A 132 15.08 -2.44 -0.27
N GLN A 133 15.52 -2.13 -1.48
CA GLN A 133 15.91 -0.78 -1.89
C GLN A 133 15.04 -0.36 -3.07
N SER A 134 14.73 0.93 -3.13
CA SER A 134 14.14 1.57 -4.30
C SER A 134 15.13 2.63 -4.78
N ASP A 135 15.49 2.60 -6.06
CA ASP A 135 16.41 3.59 -6.65
C ASP A 135 15.69 4.92 -6.92
N GLU A 136 14.44 4.85 -7.38
CA GLU A 136 13.58 6.00 -7.68
C GLU A 136 12.11 5.70 -7.31
N GLY A 137 11.77 5.71 -6.03
CA GLY A 137 10.38 5.47 -5.61
C GLY A 137 10.17 5.17 -4.14
N SER A 138 8.92 4.86 -3.80
CA SER A 138 8.55 4.33 -2.49
C SER A 138 8.40 2.81 -2.54
N VAL A 139 8.87 2.13 -1.50
CA VAL A 139 8.60 0.71 -1.30
C VAL A 139 7.22 0.57 -0.69
N ILE A 140 6.31 -0.07 -1.41
CA ILE A 140 4.92 -0.28 -0.98
C ILE A 140 4.69 -1.75 -0.71
N VAL A 141 4.39 -2.08 0.54
CA VAL A 141 3.95 -3.42 0.94
C VAL A 141 2.46 -3.34 1.24
N SER A 142 1.65 -3.99 0.40
CA SER A 142 0.20 -4.04 0.54
C SER A 142 -0.28 -5.47 0.79
N MET A 143 -1.12 -5.66 1.80
CA MET A 143 -1.78 -6.93 2.06
C MET A 143 -3.25 -6.81 1.70
N LYS A 144 -3.66 -7.50 0.64
CA LYS A 144 -5.06 -7.56 0.21
C LYS A 144 -5.76 -8.70 0.94
N ASN A 145 -6.76 -8.37 1.75
CA ASN A 145 -7.61 -9.38 2.37
C ASN A 145 -8.65 -9.86 1.34
N THR A 146 -8.82 -11.17 1.18
CA THR A 146 -9.70 -11.81 0.19
C THR A 146 -11.17 -11.41 0.34
N HIS A 147 -11.56 -10.83 1.48
CA HIS A 147 -12.94 -10.48 1.81
C HIS A 147 -13.37 -9.04 1.51
N ASP A 148 -12.44 -8.09 1.31
CA ASP A 148 -12.80 -6.68 1.11
C ASP A 148 -11.74 -5.97 0.27
N ASP A 149 -12.10 -5.53 -0.93
CA ASP A 149 -11.18 -4.86 -1.87
C ASP A 149 -10.99 -3.37 -1.53
N THR A 150 -11.74 -2.85 -0.57
CA THR A 150 -11.76 -1.41 -0.26
C THR A 150 -10.79 -1.01 0.83
N ASN A 151 -10.37 -1.95 1.67
CA ASN A 151 -9.53 -1.70 2.85
C ASN A 151 -8.24 -2.53 2.74
N VAL A 152 -7.23 -1.94 2.09
CA VAL A 152 -5.91 -2.57 1.90
C VAL A 152 -4.96 -2.08 2.99
N ASP A 153 -4.42 -3.02 3.76
CA ASP A 153 -3.37 -2.73 4.73
C ASP A 153 -2.09 -2.38 3.97
N LYS A 154 -1.60 -1.15 4.14
CA LYS A 154 -0.47 -0.63 3.38
C LYS A 154 0.63 -0.13 4.32
N ILE A 155 1.86 -0.55 4.03
CA ILE A 155 3.09 0.06 4.55
C ILE A 155 3.77 0.73 3.37
N GLU A 156 3.98 2.04 3.46
CA GLU A 156 4.69 2.82 2.46
C GLU A 156 5.96 3.39 3.06
N ILE A 157 7.10 3.04 2.48
CA ILE A 157 8.42 3.49 2.91
C ILE A 157 8.95 4.40 1.81
N ASN A 158 9.14 5.67 2.14
CA ASN A 158 9.69 6.69 1.26
C ASN A 158 10.87 7.37 1.97
N ASP A 159 11.69 8.13 1.24
CA ASP A 159 12.88 8.83 1.77
C ASP A 159 12.57 9.80 2.92
N ARG A 160 11.32 10.29 2.97
CA ARG A 160 10.87 11.29 3.94
C ARG A 160 10.04 10.72 5.07
N GLU A 161 9.30 9.65 4.81
CA GLU A 161 8.31 9.14 5.75
C GLU A 161 8.09 7.63 5.60
N ILE A 162 7.69 7.02 6.72
CA ILE A 162 7.15 5.67 6.76
C ILE A 162 5.69 5.80 7.19
N ALA A 163 4.78 5.51 6.26
CA ALA A 163 3.34 5.63 6.48
C ALA A 163 2.69 4.25 6.61
N PHE A 164 1.83 4.12 7.62
CA PHE A 164 1.02 2.91 7.86
C PHE A 164 -0.46 3.27 7.66
N THR A 165 -1.14 2.57 6.74
CA THR A 165 -2.55 2.78 6.42
C THR A 165 -3.33 1.51 6.70
N ASN A 166 -4.46 1.64 7.40
CA ASN A 166 -5.32 0.53 7.81
C ASN A 166 -4.65 -0.54 8.70
N VAL A 167 -3.52 -0.20 9.34
CA VAL A 167 -2.81 -1.10 10.25
C VAL A 167 -3.21 -0.83 11.70
N ASP A 168 -3.92 -1.77 12.32
CA ASP A 168 -4.32 -1.67 13.74
C ASP A 168 -3.11 -1.74 14.69
N LYS A 169 -2.19 -2.67 14.42
CA LYS A 169 -1.05 -2.96 15.29
C LYS A 169 0.17 -3.34 14.46
N PHE A 170 1.29 -2.71 14.77
CA PHE A 170 2.60 -3.07 14.25
C PHE A 170 3.49 -3.46 15.41
N PHE A 171 4.22 -4.56 15.27
CA PHE A 171 5.16 -5.02 16.29
C PHE A 171 6.41 -5.62 15.64
N VAL A 172 7.55 -5.38 16.28
CA VAL A 172 8.84 -5.96 15.90
C VAL A 172 9.22 -6.94 17.00
N GLN A 173 9.54 -8.17 16.64
CA GLN A 173 9.97 -9.22 17.57
C GLN A 173 11.45 -9.53 17.39
N ASP A 174 12.11 -9.82 18.50
CA ASP A 174 13.42 -10.43 18.50
C ASP A 174 13.31 -11.85 17.90
N PRO A 175 14.08 -12.19 16.85
CA PRO A 175 14.02 -13.50 16.21
C PRO A 175 14.41 -14.64 17.16
N THR A 176 15.31 -14.41 18.12
CA THR A 176 15.81 -15.46 19.02
C THR A 176 14.92 -15.62 20.25
N SER A 177 14.55 -14.50 20.90
CA SER A 177 13.77 -14.56 22.14
C SER A 177 12.25 -14.53 21.92
N ARG A 178 11.77 -14.30 20.68
CA ARG A 178 10.35 -14.06 20.34
C ARG A 178 9.71 -12.91 21.13
N ARG A 179 10.52 -12.09 21.80
CA ARG A 179 10.04 -10.98 22.62
C ARG A 179 9.77 -9.78 21.71
N ASN A 180 8.62 -9.13 21.89
CA ASN A 180 8.34 -7.86 21.23
C ASN A 180 9.39 -6.81 21.66
N ILE A 181 10.20 -6.33 20.71
CA ILE A 181 11.14 -5.22 20.85
C ILE A 181 10.40 -3.89 20.67
N PHE A 182 9.46 -3.84 19.74
CA PHE A 182 8.65 -2.67 19.45
C PHE A 182 7.18 -3.08 19.27
N SER A 183 6.25 -2.23 19.70
CA SER A 183 4.84 -2.40 19.38
C SER A 183 4.13 -1.05 19.42
N THR A 184 3.27 -0.78 18.43
CA THR A 184 2.39 0.41 18.43
C THR A 184 1.23 0.27 19.41
N ASP A 185 0.89 -0.94 19.86
CA ASP A 185 -0.11 -1.21 20.92
C ASP A 185 0.49 -1.10 22.33
N TYR A 186 1.73 -0.63 22.44
CA TYR A 186 2.40 -0.51 23.73
C TYR A 186 1.84 0.66 24.53
N LYS A 187 1.08 0.34 25.58
CA LYS A 187 0.40 1.31 26.45
C LYS A 187 1.35 2.23 27.23
N ASP A 188 2.59 1.81 27.42
CA ASP A 188 3.62 2.58 28.13
C ASP A 188 4.60 3.26 27.15
N PHE A 189 4.10 3.80 26.03
CA PHE A 189 4.92 4.63 25.15
C PHE A 189 5.44 5.84 25.95
N LYS A 190 6.69 5.75 26.39
CA LYS A 190 7.38 6.87 27.03
C LYS A 190 7.65 7.89 25.94
N ILE A 191 6.82 8.92 25.88
CA ILE A 191 7.02 10.07 25.00
C ILE A 191 8.49 10.51 25.13
N PRO A 192 9.27 10.53 24.03
CA PRO A 192 10.66 10.94 24.05
C PRO A 192 10.79 12.31 24.73
N LYS A 193 11.85 12.49 25.53
CA LYS A 193 12.10 13.81 26.13
C LYS A 193 12.35 14.82 25.01
N GLY A 194 11.66 15.96 25.06
CA GLY A 194 11.89 17.07 24.13
C GLY A 194 10.88 17.19 22.99
N LEU A 195 9.74 16.47 22.99
CA LEU A 195 8.68 16.76 22.02
C LEU A 195 8.10 18.17 22.24
N PRO A 196 8.14 19.06 21.22
CA PRO A 196 7.58 20.40 21.33
C PRO A 196 6.05 20.41 21.16
N LEU A 197 5.50 19.44 20.43
CA LEU A 197 4.09 19.32 20.12
C LEU A 197 3.62 17.87 20.31
N LEU A 198 2.48 17.70 20.96
CA LEU A 198 1.80 16.43 21.11
C LEU A 198 0.37 16.58 20.58
N ASP A 199 0.10 16.00 19.41
CA ASP A 199 -1.23 15.99 18.81
C ASP A 199 -1.91 14.64 19.03
N VAL A 200 -2.99 14.65 19.81
CA VAL A 200 -3.72 13.44 20.21
C VAL A 200 -5.21 13.73 20.36
N LYS A 201 -6.06 12.77 19.94
CA LYS A 201 -7.53 12.86 20.13
C LYS A 201 -7.95 12.74 21.59
N LYS A 202 -7.19 11.99 22.40
CA LYS A 202 -7.50 11.73 23.81
C LYS A 202 -6.24 11.46 24.61
N LEU A 203 -6.03 12.25 25.65
CA LEU A 203 -4.92 12.09 26.58
C LEU A 203 -5.43 11.69 27.97
N ARG A 204 -4.91 10.60 28.52
CA ARG A 204 -5.17 10.16 29.90
C ARG A 204 -3.87 10.15 30.67
N VAL A 205 -3.67 11.17 31.49
CA VAL A 205 -2.45 11.34 32.30
C VAL A 205 -2.82 11.67 33.73
N LYS A 206 -1.95 11.28 34.67
CA LYS A 206 -2.08 11.68 36.08
C LYS A 206 -1.81 13.18 36.26
N ARG A 207 -0.89 13.73 35.47
CA ARG A 207 -0.46 15.13 35.55
C ARG A 207 0.00 15.61 34.18
N LEU A 208 -0.39 16.85 33.84
CA LEU A 208 0.13 17.59 32.71
C LEU A 208 0.93 18.77 33.25
N LEU A 209 2.18 18.91 32.81
CA LEU A 209 3.11 19.93 33.29
C LEU A 209 3.84 20.54 32.08
N SER A 210 4.04 21.85 32.10
CA SER A 210 5.07 22.47 31.26
C SER A 210 6.46 22.22 31.84
N THR A 211 7.48 22.46 31.02
CA THR A 211 8.86 22.53 31.51
C THR A 211 9.05 23.85 32.28
N HIS A 212 10.11 23.92 33.09
CA HIS A 212 10.33 25.04 34.02
C HIS A 212 10.30 26.43 33.36
N ASN A 213 10.68 26.52 32.08
CA ASN A 213 10.77 27.78 31.33
C ASN A 213 9.85 27.83 30.11
N SER A 214 8.81 26.98 30.05
CA SER A 214 7.86 27.00 28.94
C SER A 214 6.41 27.16 29.40
N ASN A 215 5.59 27.72 28.52
CA ASN A 215 4.15 27.76 28.71
C ASN A 215 3.54 26.41 28.29
N LEU A 216 2.52 25.97 29.03
CA LEU A 216 1.70 24.82 28.65
C LEU A 216 0.51 25.33 27.83
N THR A 217 0.52 25.08 26.53
CA THR A 217 -0.61 25.43 25.65
C THR A 217 -1.40 24.17 25.32
N VAL A 218 -2.69 24.19 25.64
CA VAL A 218 -3.65 23.14 25.24
C VAL A 218 -4.59 23.77 24.23
N ARG A 219 -4.56 23.29 22.98
CA ARG A 219 -5.38 23.78 21.88
C ARG A 219 -6.16 22.64 21.25
N SER A 220 -7.41 22.92 20.89
CA SER A 220 -8.26 22.06 20.06
C SER A 220 -9.04 22.94 19.11
N ASP A 221 -9.22 22.49 17.87
CA ASP A 221 -9.97 23.22 16.86
C ASP A 221 -11.50 23.09 17.05
N THR A 222 -11.95 22.16 17.91
CA THR A 222 -13.37 21.90 18.14
C THR A 222 -13.76 22.09 19.60
N ILE A 223 -13.37 21.17 20.49
CA ILE A 223 -13.75 21.20 21.90
C ILE A 223 -12.61 20.67 22.77
N THR A 224 -12.19 21.50 23.73
CA THR A 224 -11.26 21.07 24.79
C THR A 224 -12.05 20.68 26.04
N ARG A 225 -11.98 19.41 26.47
CA ARG A 225 -12.61 18.94 27.71
C ARG A 225 -11.56 18.42 28.69
N LEU A 226 -11.44 19.08 29.84
CA LEU A 226 -10.59 18.64 30.94
C LEU A 226 -11.46 18.01 32.04
N ARG A 227 -11.27 16.72 32.31
CA ARG A 227 -12.04 15.95 33.31
C ARG A 227 -11.10 15.16 34.22
N GLY A 228 -11.30 15.30 35.53
CA GLY A 228 -10.63 14.49 36.54
C GLY A 228 -11.63 13.67 37.35
N ASN A 229 -11.33 12.40 37.60
CA ASN A 229 -12.21 11.51 38.37
C ASN A 229 -12.37 11.95 39.84
N GLY A 230 -11.35 12.59 40.41
CA GLY A 230 -11.35 13.14 41.79
C GLY A 230 -11.35 14.66 41.83
N GLY A 231 -11.74 15.33 40.74
CA GLY A 231 -11.61 16.77 40.57
C GLY A 231 -10.46 17.18 39.66
N LEU A 232 -10.45 18.46 39.27
CA LEU A 232 -9.45 19.06 38.40
C LEU A 232 -8.79 20.23 39.15
N SER A 233 -7.45 20.19 39.27
CA SER A 233 -6.68 21.32 39.82
C SER A 233 -5.76 21.86 38.74
N VAL A 234 -6.00 23.09 38.33
CA VAL A 234 -5.15 23.84 37.40
C VAL A 234 -4.36 24.85 38.23
N ARG A 235 -3.04 24.81 38.11
CA ARG A 235 -2.14 25.73 38.81
C ARG A 235 -1.09 26.24 37.84
N GLY A 236 -0.87 27.53 37.87
CA GLY A 236 0.14 28.21 37.07
C GLY A 236 0.39 29.60 37.65
N LYS A 237 1.48 30.24 37.22
CA LYS A 237 1.72 31.66 37.53
C LYS A 237 0.61 32.52 36.95
N GLU A 238 0.21 32.21 35.72
CA GLU A 238 -0.89 32.83 35.00
C GLU A 238 -1.69 31.72 34.30
N ILE A 239 -3.01 31.85 34.32
CA ILE A 239 -3.93 30.94 33.65
C ILE A 239 -4.76 31.76 32.70
N PHE A 240 -4.61 31.52 31.40
CA PHE A 240 -5.39 32.16 30.35
C PHE A 240 -6.33 31.13 29.72
N LEU A 241 -7.64 31.42 29.76
CA LEU A 241 -8.68 30.60 29.16
C LEU A 241 -9.38 31.45 28.11
N ALA A 242 -9.31 31.02 26.85
CA ALA A 242 -10.00 31.65 25.74
C ALA A 242 -10.64 30.59 24.86
N ALA A 243 -11.85 30.88 24.39
CA ALA A 243 -12.59 30.08 23.44
C ALA A 243 -13.38 31.04 22.53
N ASP A 244 -13.58 30.65 21.28
CA ASP A 244 -14.43 31.41 20.35
C ASP A 244 -15.91 31.32 20.72
N GLY A 245 -16.29 30.20 21.36
CA GLY A 245 -17.62 29.98 21.93
C GLY A 245 -17.61 30.06 23.46
N ASP A 246 -18.48 29.27 24.08
CA ASP A 246 -18.69 29.31 25.53
C ASP A 246 -17.61 28.56 26.33
N VAL A 247 -17.26 29.11 27.49
CA VAL A 247 -16.41 28.43 28.49
C VAL A 247 -17.29 27.95 29.65
N TYR A 248 -17.42 26.63 29.78
CA TYR A 248 -18.20 26.01 30.84
C TYR A 248 -17.31 25.53 31.98
N LEU A 249 -17.53 26.06 33.18
CA LEU A 249 -16.96 25.52 34.42
C LEU A 249 -18.10 24.85 35.20
N ASN A 250 -18.08 23.52 35.28
CA ASN A 250 -19.12 22.73 35.94
C ASN A 250 -18.53 21.83 37.02
N SER A 251 -19.25 21.72 38.14
CA SER A 251 -18.95 20.83 39.25
C SER A 251 -20.25 20.15 39.70
N VAL A 252 -20.28 18.81 39.68
CA VAL A 252 -21.50 18.04 39.94
C VAL A 252 -21.86 18.01 41.42
N ASN A 253 -20.87 17.76 42.30
CA ASN A 253 -21.06 17.58 43.75
C ASN A 253 -20.08 18.42 44.59
N GLY A 254 -19.51 19.48 44.02
CA GLY A 254 -18.49 20.28 44.70
C GLY A 254 -18.52 21.74 44.26
N SER A 255 -17.61 22.54 44.83
CA SER A 255 -17.49 23.95 44.50
C SER A 255 -16.37 24.22 43.49
N ILE A 256 -16.51 25.30 42.73
CA ILE A 256 -15.47 25.79 41.81
C ILE A 256 -14.73 26.90 42.54
N TYR A 257 -13.42 26.73 42.74
CA TYR A 257 -12.57 27.70 43.40
C TYR A 257 -11.65 28.37 42.39
N LEU A 258 -11.81 29.68 42.21
CA LEU A 258 -10.91 30.52 41.43
C LEU A 258 -10.12 31.38 42.41
N LEU A 259 -8.87 31.01 42.63
CA LEU A 259 -7.97 31.68 43.57
C LEU A 259 -6.82 32.31 42.78
N ALA A 260 -6.82 33.63 42.69
CA ALA A 260 -5.73 34.41 42.10
C ALA A 260 -5.71 35.81 42.72
N ASP A 261 -4.54 36.44 42.76
CA ASP A 261 -4.40 37.81 43.27
C ASP A 261 -5.20 38.82 42.43
N ASN A 262 -5.28 38.57 41.11
CA ASN A 262 -6.01 39.41 40.16
C ASN A 262 -6.81 38.55 39.19
N ILE A 263 -8.12 38.44 39.41
CA ILE A 263 -9.04 37.79 38.48
C ILE A 263 -9.60 38.86 37.53
N LYS A 264 -9.32 38.74 36.25
CA LYS A 264 -9.85 39.62 35.20
C LYS A 264 -10.80 38.82 34.31
N ILE A 265 -12.00 39.34 34.11
CA ILE A 265 -13.00 38.77 33.20
C ILE A 265 -13.22 39.81 32.11
N ASP A 266 -13.12 39.41 30.83
CA ASP A 266 -13.43 40.31 29.73
C ASP A 266 -14.93 40.63 29.73
N MET A 267 -15.25 41.90 29.97
CA MET A 267 -16.63 42.38 30.11
C MET A 267 -17.26 42.84 28.79
N LYS A 268 -16.54 42.72 27.66
CA LYS A 268 -17.05 43.11 26.34
C LYS A 268 -18.28 42.29 25.95
N HIS A 269 -18.25 40.98 26.20
CA HIS A 269 -19.30 40.04 25.81
C HIS A 269 -20.30 39.71 26.93
N VAL A 270 -20.14 40.32 28.12
CA VAL A 270 -21.11 40.16 29.21
C VAL A 270 -22.33 41.05 28.91
N PRO A 271 -23.58 40.54 28.98
CA PRO A 271 -24.76 41.33 28.66
C PRO A 271 -25.02 42.45 29.68
N ILE A 272 -25.40 43.64 29.19
CA ILE A 272 -25.84 44.76 30.03
C ILE A 272 -27.35 44.66 30.23
N VAL A 273 -27.79 44.68 31.48
CA VAL A 273 -29.21 44.71 31.85
C VAL A 273 -29.52 46.07 32.46
N ILE A 274 -30.42 46.81 31.83
CA ILE A 274 -30.87 48.11 32.29
C ILE A 274 -32.16 47.89 33.11
N PRO A 275 -32.19 48.26 34.40
CA PRO A 275 -33.39 48.10 35.20
C PRO A 275 -34.52 49.02 34.69
N ASN A 276 -35.77 48.53 34.73
CA ASN A 276 -36.99 49.24 34.31
C ASN A 276 -37.35 50.47 35.18
N ALA A 277 -36.47 50.88 36.10
CA ALA A 277 -36.66 52.11 36.87
C ALA A 277 -36.43 53.31 35.95
N THR A 278 -37.53 53.86 35.44
CA THR A 278 -37.70 55.16 34.76
C THR A 278 -36.40 55.94 34.58
N PHE A 279 -35.80 55.80 33.41
CA PHE A 279 -34.66 56.59 32.96
C PHE A 279 -35.14 57.97 32.47
N ASP A 280 -35.95 58.65 33.27
CA ASP A 280 -36.56 59.92 32.88
C ASP A 280 -36.71 60.88 34.06
N VAL A 281 -35.58 61.43 34.52
CA VAL A 281 -35.53 62.76 35.16
C VAL A 281 -34.16 63.38 34.87
N GLY A 282 -34.14 64.34 33.94
CA GLY A 282 -33.20 65.46 33.94
C GLY A 282 -31.69 65.17 34.10
N GLY A 283 -31.02 64.81 33.01
CA GLY A 283 -29.64 65.26 32.78
C GLY A 283 -28.53 64.69 33.67
N VAL A 284 -28.67 63.49 34.24
CA VAL A 284 -27.56 62.84 34.96
C VAL A 284 -26.72 61.96 34.02
N ARG A 285 -25.44 62.31 34.00
CA ARG A 285 -24.38 61.94 33.06
C ARG A 285 -23.97 60.46 33.16
N ALA A 286 -23.63 59.90 32.00
CA ALA A 286 -22.71 58.77 31.77
C ALA A 286 -22.50 57.81 32.94
N VAL A 287 -23.19 56.67 32.91
CA VAL A 287 -22.93 55.56 33.84
C VAL A 287 -21.49 55.07 33.64
N LYS A 288 -20.59 55.39 34.58
CA LYS A 288 -19.18 54.94 34.55
C LYS A 288 -18.93 53.64 35.31
N GLN A 289 -19.88 53.19 36.13
CA GLN A 289 -19.69 52.06 37.03
C GLN A 289 -20.78 51.01 36.81
N PHE A 290 -20.35 49.77 36.66
CA PHE A 290 -21.21 48.60 36.52
C PHE A 290 -20.98 47.66 37.69
N LYS A 291 -22.04 46.99 38.11
CA LYS A 291 -21.98 45.86 39.03
C LYS A 291 -22.17 44.56 38.25
N LEU A 292 -21.34 43.56 38.56
CA LEU A 292 -21.50 42.20 38.06
C LEU A 292 -22.46 41.42 38.96
N CYS A 293 -23.45 40.79 38.35
CA CYS A 293 -24.48 40.00 39.02
C CYS A 293 -24.46 38.57 38.45
N VAL A 294 -24.88 37.61 39.27
CA VAL A 294 -24.93 36.18 38.92
C VAL A 294 -26.37 35.70 39.03
N CYS A 295 -26.86 35.02 37.98
CA CYS A 295 -28.12 34.29 38.02
C CYS A 295 -27.94 32.99 38.80
N MET A 296 -28.64 32.84 39.92
CA MET A 296 -28.66 31.57 40.66
C MET A 296 -29.95 30.80 40.31
N PRO A 297 -29.90 29.47 40.12
CA PRO A 297 -28.73 28.59 40.27
C PRO A 297 -27.86 28.42 39.02
N GLN A 298 -28.21 29.05 37.88
CA GLN A 298 -27.62 28.72 36.57
C GLN A 298 -26.17 29.19 36.38
N GLY A 299 -25.72 30.20 37.11
CA GLY A 299 -24.35 30.74 37.07
C GLY A 299 -24.08 31.79 35.99
N TYR A 300 -25.09 32.24 35.23
CA TYR A 300 -24.91 33.26 34.18
C TYR A 300 -24.51 34.61 34.76
N LEU A 301 -23.53 35.26 34.14
CA LEU A 301 -23.02 36.58 34.52
C LEU A 301 -23.66 37.68 33.66
N PHE A 302 -24.05 38.78 34.29
CA PHE A 302 -24.56 39.98 33.60
C PHE A 302 -24.17 41.24 34.36
N LYS A 303 -24.09 42.39 33.66
CA LYS A 303 -23.70 43.68 34.24
C LYS A 303 -24.86 44.66 34.33
N VAL A 304 -24.88 45.43 35.40
CA VAL A 304 -25.97 46.35 35.74
C VAL A 304 -25.40 47.73 36.02
N PRO A 305 -25.94 48.81 35.42
CA PRO A 305 -25.48 50.16 35.67
C PRO A 305 -25.77 50.58 37.11
N ILE A 306 -24.79 51.16 37.80
CA ILE A 306 -24.99 51.75 39.14
C ILE A 306 -25.37 53.22 38.96
N LEU A 307 -26.56 53.60 39.43
CA LEU A 307 -26.99 55.00 39.47
C LEU A 307 -26.25 55.74 40.58
N GLN A 308 -25.78 56.97 40.32
CA GLN A 308 -24.97 57.77 41.26
C GLN A 308 -25.61 57.96 42.65
N ASN A 309 -26.94 57.85 42.76
CA ASN A 309 -27.68 58.03 44.01
C ASN A 309 -28.27 56.72 44.58
N ALA A 310 -28.01 55.57 43.94
CA ALA A 310 -28.53 54.28 44.38
C ALA A 310 -27.49 53.48 45.17
N ARG A 311 -27.96 52.76 46.20
CA ARG A 311 -27.16 51.81 46.96
C ARG A 311 -26.64 50.70 46.04
N SER A 312 -25.35 50.73 45.71
CA SER A 312 -24.68 49.74 44.83
C SER A 312 -24.89 48.28 45.25
N HIS A 313 -25.09 48.01 46.54
CA HIS A 313 -25.36 46.65 47.02
C HIS A 313 -26.69 46.07 46.51
N LEU A 314 -27.70 46.91 46.24
CA LEU A 314 -29.03 46.49 45.79
C LEU A 314 -29.21 46.44 44.27
N ALA A 315 -28.19 46.84 43.49
CA ALA A 315 -28.33 46.94 42.02
C ALA A 315 -28.77 45.62 41.36
N CYS A 316 -28.30 44.47 41.84
CA CYS A 316 -28.71 43.15 41.33
C CYS A 316 -30.11 42.71 41.77
N LYS A 317 -30.72 43.38 42.77
CA LYS A 317 -32.00 42.98 43.39
C LYS A 317 -33.22 43.56 42.65
N PHE A 318 -33.07 44.74 42.05
CA PHE A 318 -34.17 45.48 41.43
C PHE A 318 -34.32 45.22 39.93
N ILE A 319 -33.90 44.04 39.49
CA ILE A 319 -33.90 43.67 38.07
C ILE A 319 -35.12 42.84 37.81
N ASP A 320 -35.87 43.27 36.81
CA ASP A 320 -37.06 42.57 36.37
C ASP A 320 -36.65 41.35 35.54
N LEU A 321 -36.73 40.18 36.16
CA LEU A 321 -36.47 38.89 35.53
C LEU A 321 -37.67 38.40 34.68
N SER A 322 -38.79 39.13 34.68
CA SER A 322 -39.98 38.79 33.87
C SER A 322 -39.97 39.46 32.48
N ALA A 323 -39.01 40.36 32.23
CA ALA A 323 -38.88 41.04 30.95
C ALA A 323 -38.47 40.07 29.82
N THR A 324 -38.82 40.42 28.58
CA THR A 324 -38.40 39.73 27.34
C THR A 324 -36.88 39.59 27.19
N ASN A 325 -36.11 40.34 27.98
CA ASN A 325 -34.65 40.34 27.97
C ASN A 325 -34.07 39.84 29.32
N ASN A 326 -34.59 38.69 29.80
CA ASN A 326 -34.15 38.09 31.07
C ASN A 326 -32.72 37.52 30.93
N PRO A 327 -31.71 38.09 31.62
CA PRO A 327 -30.32 37.60 31.56
C PRO A 327 -30.14 36.19 32.15
N CYS A 328 -31.13 35.71 32.91
CA CYS A 328 -31.14 34.41 33.56
C CYS A 328 -31.95 33.36 32.79
N ALA A 329 -32.69 33.77 31.76
CA ALA A 329 -33.32 32.84 30.84
C ALA A 329 -32.24 32.29 29.89
N LYS A 330 -32.35 31.00 29.56
CA LYS A 330 -31.41 30.30 28.68
C LYS A 330 -31.40 31.02 27.32
N TRP A 331 -30.22 31.47 26.88
CA TRP A 331 -30.00 32.00 25.53
C TRP A 331 -29.95 30.84 24.54
#